data_AF-A0AAD8Y6D4-F1
#
_entry.id   AF-A0AAD8Y6D4-F1
#
_cell.length_a   1.000
_cell.length_b   1.000
_cell.length_c   1.000
_cell.angle_alpha   90.00
_cell.angle_beta   90.00
_cell.angle_gamma   90.00
#
_symmetry.space_group_name_H-M   'P 1'
#
loop_
_entity.id
_entity.type
_entity.pdbx_description
1 polymer ?
#
loop_
_entity_poly.entity_id
_entity_poly.type
_entity_poly.pdbx_seq_one_letter_code
_entity_poly.pdbx_strand_id
1 'polypeptide(L)'
;MKILSTLHDQIPSQKRCYVKVNNPPLGWSEGVGFVEKYDIINHLVQPSDNTLVGMCGPPIFEDAMRKLLLRAGFNASQYYSFAESDHVATRV
;
A
#
# COMPACT_ATOMS: atom_id res chain seq x y z
N MET A 1 -10.60 -4.73 15.07
CA MET A 1 -9.28 -4.75 14.40
C MET A 1 -8.16 -4.99 15.42
N LYS A 2 -8.03 -6.19 16.00
CA LYS A 2 -7.00 -6.48 17.02
C LYS A 2 -5.68 -6.95 16.41
N ILE A 3 -5.72 -7.62 15.26
CA ILE A 3 -4.52 -8.28 14.71
C ILE A 3 -3.44 -7.31 14.25
N LEU A 4 -3.82 -6.18 13.65
CA LEU A 4 -2.85 -5.19 13.19
C LEU A 4 -2.17 -4.48 14.35
N SER A 5 -2.90 -4.14 15.42
CA SER A 5 -2.32 -3.55 16.62
C SER A 5 -1.42 -4.55 17.36
N THR A 6 -1.88 -5.80 17.56
CA THR A 6 -1.09 -6.84 18.22
C THR A 6 0.25 -7.10 17.52
N LEU A 7 0.26 -7.16 16.18
CA LEU A 7 1.50 -7.37 15.44
C LEU A 7 2.45 -6.17 15.56
N HIS A 8 1.93 -4.94 15.70
CA HIS A 8 2.78 -3.77 15.93
C HIS A 8 3.49 -3.87 17.29
N ASP A 9 2.79 -4.31 18.33
CA ASP A 9 3.36 -4.48 19.67
C ASP A 9 4.46 -5.57 19.72
N GLN A 10 4.32 -6.61 18.90
CA GLN A 10 5.28 -7.73 18.86
C GLN A 10 6.56 -7.43 18.08
N ILE A 11 6.49 -6.63 17.02
CA ILE A 11 7.64 -6.32 16.13
C ILE A 11 7.69 -4.84 15.73
N PRO A 12 7.78 -3.91 16.69
CA PRO A 12 7.62 -2.47 16.44
C PRO A 12 8.68 -1.89 15.51
N SER A 13 9.90 -2.44 15.48
CA SER A 13 10.97 -1.98 14.58
C SER A 13 10.83 -2.44 13.13
N GLN A 14 10.07 -3.51 12.89
CA GLN A 14 9.91 -4.11 11.56
C GLN A 14 8.56 -3.75 10.92
N LYS A 15 7.60 -3.25 11.71
CA LYS A 15 6.26 -2.95 11.25
C LYS A 15 5.89 -1.48 11.47
N ARG A 16 5.53 -0.81 10.36
CA ARG A 16 4.81 0.47 10.36
C ARG A 16 3.40 0.26 9.79
N CYS A 17 2.42 0.98 10.33
CA CYS A 17 1.02 0.91 9.91
C CYS A 17 0.49 2.33 9.74
N TYR A 18 -0.26 2.56 8.66
CA TYR A 18 -0.93 3.82 8.38
C TYR A 18 -2.24 3.53 7.63
N VAL A 19 -3.32 4.18 8.04
CA VAL A 19 -4.68 3.92 7.58
C VAL A 19 -5.30 5.22 7.06
N LYS A 20 -5.88 5.16 5.87
CA LYS A 20 -6.74 6.23 5.34
C LYS A 20 -8.19 5.79 5.30
N VAL A 21 -9.09 6.71 5.64
CA VAL A 21 -10.54 6.49 5.56
C VAL A 21 -11.22 7.68 4.86
N ASN A 22 -12.23 7.41 4.04
CA ASN A 22 -12.95 8.49 3.33
C ASN A 22 -13.89 9.27 4.27
N ASN A 23 -14.51 8.56 5.22
CA ASN A 23 -15.45 9.14 6.19
C ASN A 23 -14.90 8.88 7.60
N PRO A 24 -14.00 9.73 8.11
CA PRO A 24 -13.35 9.50 9.38
C PRO A 24 -14.33 9.61 10.56
N PRO A 25 -14.24 8.72 11.55
CA PRO A 25 -14.95 8.91 12.82
C PRO A 25 -14.39 10.11 13.58
N LEU A 26 -15.16 10.61 14.55
CA LEU A 26 -14.70 11.68 15.45
C LEU A 26 -13.41 11.24 16.17
N GLY A 27 -12.39 12.11 16.14
CA GLY A 27 -11.10 11.84 16.77
C GLY A 27 -10.12 11.01 15.93
N TRP A 28 -10.43 10.73 14.66
CA TRP A 28 -9.47 10.11 13.74
C TRP A 28 -8.26 11.01 13.50
N SER A 29 -7.05 10.46 13.63
CA SER A 29 -5.79 11.21 13.56
C SER A 29 -4.89 10.80 12.39
N GLU A 30 -5.22 9.73 11.68
CA GLU A 30 -4.47 9.27 10.52
C GLU A 30 -5.03 9.89 9.22
N GLY A 31 -4.69 9.31 8.07
CA GLY A 31 -5.04 9.92 6.79
C GLY A 31 -6.53 9.88 6.46
N VAL A 32 -6.93 10.78 5.57
CA VAL A 32 -8.31 10.91 5.09
C VAL A 32 -8.31 10.91 3.56
N GLY A 33 -9.32 10.27 2.95
CA GLY A 33 -9.49 10.18 1.50
C GLY A 33 -8.65 9.09 0.83
N PHE A 34 -8.49 9.19 -0.49
CA PHE A 34 -7.71 8.25 -1.31
C PHE A 34 -6.21 8.40 -1.10
N VAL A 35 -5.44 7.37 -1.45
CA VAL A 35 -3.97 7.40 -1.38
C VAL A 35 -3.40 8.39 -2.39
N GLU A 36 -2.41 9.18 -1.95
CA GLU A 36 -1.71 10.17 -2.75
C GLU A 36 -0.19 9.92 -2.76
N LYS A 37 0.55 10.59 -3.64
CA LYS A 37 2.02 10.47 -3.71
C LYS A 37 2.69 10.80 -2.38
N TYR A 38 2.14 11.76 -1.63
CA TYR A 38 2.62 12.12 -0.29
C TYR A 38 2.58 10.92 0.66
N ASP A 39 1.51 10.13 0.64
CA ASP A 39 1.39 8.97 1.52
C ASP A 39 2.44 7.91 1.21
N ILE A 40 2.72 7.70 -0.08
CA ILE A 40 3.76 6.75 -0.54
C ILE A 40 5.13 7.14 0.01
N ILE A 41 5.51 8.41 -0.14
CA ILE A 41 6.84 8.90 0.26
C ILE A 41 7.04 8.80 1.77
N ASN A 42 6.00 9.09 2.56
CA ASN A 42 6.11 9.16 4.01
C ASN A 42 5.85 7.82 4.73
N HIS A 43 5.00 6.96 4.18
CA HIS A 43 4.53 5.76 4.86
C HIS A 43 5.02 4.44 4.26
N LEU A 44 5.53 4.44 3.03
CA LEU A 44 6.23 3.27 2.49
C LEU A 44 7.75 3.36 2.71
N VAL A 45 8.44 2.28 2.37
CA VAL A 45 9.91 2.28 2.28
C VAL A 45 10.34 2.98 1.00
N GLN A 46 11.55 3.53 0.98
CA GLN A 46 12.08 4.18 -0.22
C GLN A 46 12.31 3.17 -1.35
N PRO A 47 12.22 3.59 -2.62
CA PRO A 47 12.60 2.75 -3.75
C PRO A 47 14.05 2.28 -3.62
N SER A 48 14.29 0.98 -3.75
CA SER A 48 15.62 0.37 -3.77
C SER A 48 15.55 -0.99 -4.45
N ASP A 49 16.67 -1.56 -4.89
CA ASP A 49 16.69 -2.87 -5.54
C ASP A 49 16.19 -4.01 -4.64
N ASN A 50 16.15 -3.79 -3.31
CA ASN A 50 15.65 -4.74 -2.32
C ASN A 50 14.23 -4.41 -1.82
N THR A 51 13.53 -3.48 -2.48
CA THR A 51 12.19 -3.06 -2.11
C THR A 51 11.15 -3.75 -2.98
N LEU A 52 10.12 -4.33 -2.35
CA LEU A 52 8.93 -4.87 -3.02
C LEU A 52 7.66 -4.33 -2.37
N VAL A 53 6.74 -3.80 -3.17
CA VAL A 53 5.42 -3.33 -2.73
C VAL A 53 4.34 -4.31 -3.22
N GLY A 54 3.68 -5.01 -2.30
CA GLY A 54 2.49 -5.80 -2.62
C GLY A 54 1.22 -4.95 -2.53
N MET A 55 0.34 -5.04 -3.53
CA MET A 55 -0.92 -4.28 -3.57
C MET A 55 -2.10 -5.22 -3.76
N CYS A 56 -3.10 -5.12 -2.88
CA CYS A 56 -4.34 -5.87 -2.98
C CYS A 56 -5.52 -4.91 -2.77
N GLY A 57 -6.51 -4.96 -3.65
CA GLY A 57 -7.74 -4.20 -3.53
C GLY A 57 -8.60 -4.27 -4.80
N PRO A 58 -9.64 -3.44 -4.91
CA PRO A 58 -10.40 -3.33 -6.15
C PRO A 58 -9.47 -3.00 -7.34
N PRO A 59 -9.71 -3.53 -8.56
CA PRO A 59 -8.79 -3.33 -9.69
C PRO A 59 -8.48 -1.86 -10.00
N ILE A 60 -9.45 -0.98 -9.85
CA ILE A 60 -9.26 0.47 -10.05
C ILE A 60 -8.29 1.09 -9.02
N PHE A 61 -8.27 0.56 -7.81
CA PHE A 61 -7.35 1.00 -6.76
C PHE A 61 -5.92 0.56 -7.07
N GLU A 62 -5.70 -0.69 -7.47
CA GLU A 62 -4.37 -1.19 -7.80
C GLU A 62 -3.77 -0.47 -9.02
N ASP A 63 -4.58 -0.16 -10.04
CA ASP A 63 -4.12 0.64 -11.20
C ASP A 63 -3.70 2.06 -10.78
N ALA A 64 -4.48 2.72 -9.91
CA ALA A 64 -4.12 4.03 -9.37
C ALA A 64 -2.83 3.97 -8.54
N MET A 65 -2.66 2.95 -7.71
CA MET A 65 -1.46 2.74 -6.90
C MET A 65 -0.20 2.53 -7.74
N ARG A 66 -0.26 1.72 -8.81
CA ARG A 66 0.85 1.55 -9.75
C ARG A 66 1.31 2.89 -10.34
N LYS A 67 0.37 3.73 -10.79
CA LYS A 67 0.67 5.07 -11.32
C LYS A 67 1.31 5.97 -10.26
N LEU A 68 0.87 5.88 -9.00
CA LEU A 68 1.46 6.63 -7.89
C LEU A 68 2.87 6.16 -7.55
N LEU A 69 3.12 4.84 -7.51
CA LEU A 69 4.44 4.26 -7.27
C LEU A 69 5.43 4.69 -8.35
N LEU A 70 5.06 4.62 -9.63
CA LEU A 70 5.89 5.12 -10.73
C LEU A 70 6.24 6.61 -10.56
N ARG A 71 5.25 7.45 -10.21
CA ARG A 71 5.47 8.89 -9.94
C ARG A 71 6.32 9.15 -8.69
N ALA A 72 6.39 8.19 -7.77
CA ALA A 72 7.22 8.24 -6.57
C ALA A 72 8.63 7.67 -6.78
N GLY A 73 8.95 7.18 -7.99
CA GLY A 73 10.28 6.71 -8.35
C GLY A 73 10.48 5.20 -8.23
N PHE A 74 9.42 4.42 -7.99
CA PHE A 74 9.48 2.96 -8.09
C PHE A 74 9.48 2.53 -9.56
N ASN A 75 10.10 1.39 -9.84
CA ASN A 75 10.05 0.72 -11.14
C ASN A 75 9.06 -0.46 -11.11
N ALA A 76 8.73 -1.00 -12.29
CA ALA A 76 7.76 -2.08 -12.43
C ALA A 76 8.18 -3.41 -11.76
N SER A 77 9.48 -3.65 -11.55
CA SER A 77 9.96 -4.83 -10.83
C SER A 77 9.87 -4.70 -9.30
N GLN A 78 9.59 -3.51 -8.77
CA GLN A 78 9.52 -3.23 -7.33
C GLN A 78 8.09 -3.26 -6.78
N TYR A 79 7.09 -3.65 -7.57
CA TYR A 79 5.74 -3.84 -7.08
C TYR A 79 5.03 -5.03 -7.73
N TYR A 80 4.05 -5.56 -7.01
CA TYR A 80 3.21 -6.65 -7.45
C TYR A 80 1.73 -6.30 -7.24
N SER A 81 0.92 -6.48 -8.29
CA SER A 81 -0.52 -6.27 -8.28
C SER A 81 -1.23 -7.62 -8.34
N PHE A 82 -2.05 -7.92 -7.33
CA PHE A 82 -2.84 -9.14 -7.32
C PHE A 82 -3.93 -9.11 -8.40
N ALA A 83 -4.52 -7.94 -8.67
CA ALA A 83 -5.51 -7.76 -9.73
C ALA A 83 -4.95 -8.08 -11.13
N GLU A 84 -3.67 -7.79 -11.42
CA GLU A 84 -3.04 -8.18 -12.69
C GLU A 84 -2.75 -9.70 -12.76
N SER A 85 -2.48 -10.35 -11.62
CA SER A 85 -2.14 -11.78 -11.58
C SER A 85 -3.32 -12.73 -11.77
N ASP A 86 -4.53 -12.31 -11.41
CA ASP A 86 -5.74 -13.11 -11.62
C ASP A 86 -6.09 -13.28 -13.11
N HIS A 87 -5.59 -12.40 -13.98
CA HIS A 87 -5.71 -12.50 -15.43
C HIS A 87 -4.65 -13.41 -16.09
N VAL A 88 -3.56 -13.72 -15.38
CA VAL A 88 -2.54 -14.68 -15.84
C VAL A 88 -2.94 -16.10 -15.47
N ALA A 89 -3.59 -16.30 -14.32
CA ALA A 89 -4.13 -17.59 -13.88
C ALA A 89 -5.26 -18.14 -14.79
N THR A 90 -5.85 -17.32 -15.66
CA THR A 90 -6.87 -17.73 -16.64
C THR A 90 -6.30 -18.03 -18.04
N ARG A 91 -4.98 -17.97 -18.24
CA ARG A 91 -4.31 -18.29 -19.51
C ARG A 91 -3.50 -19.59 -19.44
N VAL A 92 -4.09 -20.63 -18.85
CA VAL A 92 -3.61 -22.01 -18.95
C VAL A 92 -4.73 -22.90 -19.46
#